data_AF-D6Y384-F1
#
_entry.id   AF-D6Y384-F1
#
_cell.length_a   1.000
_cell.length_b   1.000
_cell.length_c   1.000
_cell.angle_alpha   90.00
_cell.angle_beta   90.00
_cell.angle_gamma   90.00
#
_symmetry.space_group_name_H-M   'P 1'
#
loop_
_entity.id
_entity.type
_entity.pdbx_description
1 polymer ?
#
loop_
_entity_poly.entity_id
_entity_poly.type
_entity_poly.pdbx_seq_one_letter_code
_entity_poly.pdbx_strand_id
1 'polypeptide(L)'
;MESRRPGGRRPGNPPTREAILRAAIAAFTEKGYTATTIRGVARAAGVDPALVVHFFGGKERLFQAAMRAGGMPARRLVDAVPGDPATLGERVLRRYLELWEHPEDGARLRAVVGAAFTSPSAADLVRSFLAEEILRPMIEAASLDHGETRAALVTSHLVGIAYLRYVLRVEPMAALTVDELVAWAGPALQRYITGPPPALPHGGAAPGDPGVLREPPPPRAPGGPPA
;
A
#
# COMPACT_ATOMS: atom_id res chain seq x y z
N MET A 1 -60.33 -7.12 -19.07
CA MET A 1 -59.52 -6.06 -18.44
C MET A 1 -58.53 -6.71 -17.51
N GLU A 2 -57.26 -6.47 -17.85
CA GLU A 2 -56.06 -6.85 -17.12
C GLU A 2 -55.97 -6.11 -15.78
N SER A 3 -55.58 -6.79 -14.71
CA SER A 3 -54.93 -6.10 -13.58
C SER A 3 -53.93 -7.05 -12.91
N ARG A 4 -52.73 -7.10 -13.50
CA ARG A 4 -51.53 -7.58 -12.82
C ARG A 4 -51.26 -6.65 -11.64
N ARG A 5 -51.29 -7.18 -10.42
CA ARG A 5 -50.81 -6.48 -9.23
C ARG A 5 -49.27 -6.48 -9.25
N PRO A 6 -48.59 -5.35 -8.97
CA PRO A 6 -47.13 -5.29 -8.99
C PRO A 6 -46.57 -6.12 -7.82
N GLY A 7 -45.71 -7.09 -8.14
CA GLY A 7 -45.02 -7.90 -7.15
C GLY A 7 -44.19 -7.02 -6.21
N GLY A 8 -44.56 -7.04 -4.92
CA GLY A 8 -43.88 -6.34 -3.85
C GLY A 8 -42.42 -6.79 -3.74
N ARG A 9 -41.53 -5.79 -3.69
CA ARG A 9 -40.11 -5.96 -3.39
C ARG A 9 -39.99 -6.63 -2.02
N ARG A 10 -39.49 -7.87 -2.01
CA ARG A 10 -39.25 -8.65 -0.78
C ARG A 10 -38.30 -7.88 0.13
N PRO A 11 -38.69 -7.48 1.36
CA PRO A 11 -37.78 -6.85 2.31
C PRO A 11 -36.89 -7.95 2.89
N GLY A 12 -35.59 -7.95 2.55
CA GLY A 12 -34.65 -8.90 3.14
C GLY A 12 -33.45 -9.27 2.29
N ASN A 13 -33.41 -8.96 0.99
CA ASN A 13 -32.21 -9.18 0.19
C ASN A 13 -31.46 -7.85 -0.01
N PRO A 14 -30.22 -7.70 0.52
CA PRO A 14 -29.38 -6.56 0.17
C PRO A 14 -29.27 -6.44 -1.35
N PRO A 15 -29.12 -5.23 -1.90
CA PRO A 15 -28.95 -5.04 -3.34
C PRO A 15 -27.93 -6.04 -3.89
N THR A 16 -28.23 -6.70 -5.02
CA THR A 16 -27.42 -7.78 -5.62
C THR A 16 -25.92 -7.43 -5.67
N ARG A 17 -25.60 -6.16 -5.93
CA ARG A 17 -24.24 -5.63 -5.93
C ARG A 17 -23.53 -5.72 -4.57
N GLU A 18 -24.22 -5.40 -3.47
CA GLU A 18 -23.65 -5.48 -2.11
C GLU A 18 -23.45 -6.93 -1.66
N ALA A 19 -24.37 -7.83 -2.03
CA ALA A 19 -24.22 -9.26 -1.76
C ALA A 19 -22.96 -9.82 -2.44
N ILE A 20 -22.73 -9.43 -3.70
CA ILE A 20 -21.51 -9.79 -4.42
C ILE A 20 -20.27 -9.20 -3.74
N LEU A 21 -20.29 -7.94 -3.30
CA LEU A 21 -19.15 -7.31 -2.62
C LEU A 21 -18.80 -8.00 -1.30
N ARG A 22 -19.78 -8.31 -0.46
CA ARG A 22 -19.52 -9.03 0.80
C ARG A 22 -18.93 -10.42 0.55
N ALA A 23 -19.48 -11.16 -0.40
CA ALA A 23 -18.95 -12.46 -0.79
C ALA A 23 -17.52 -12.36 -1.36
N ALA A 24 -17.25 -11.30 -2.14
CA ALA A 24 -15.92 -11.05 -2.68
C ALA A 24 -14.91 -10.69 -1.58
N ILE A 25 -15.26 -9.81 -0.64
CA ILE A 25 -14.40 -9.44 0.50
C ILE A 25 -13.99 -10.71 1.25
N ALA A 26 -14.96 -11.52 1.68
CA ALA A 26 -14.70 -12.77 2.39
C ALA A 26 -13.80 -13.72 1.58
N ALA A 27 -14.14 -13.95 0.31
CA ALA A 27 -13.36 -14.85 -0.54
C ALA A 27 -11.91 -14.38 -0.72
N PHE A 28 -11.68 -13.09 -0.97
CA PHE A 28 -10.34 -12.55 -1.16
C PHE A 28 -9.52 -12.52 0.13
N THR A 29 -10.13 -12.26 1.28
CA THR A 29 -9.43 -12.28 2.58
C THR A 29 -9.11 -13.69 3.06
N GLU A 30 -9.97 -14.67 2.77
CA GLU A 30 -9.77 -16.06 3.21
C GLU A 30 -8.84 -16.85 2.27
N LYS A 31 -9.04 -16.72 0.96
CA LYS A 31 -8.38 -17.57 -0.06
C LYS A 31 -7.26 -16.84 -0.81
N GLY A 32 -7.15 -15.53 -0.60
CA GLY A 32 -6.26 -14.68 -1.38
C GLY A 32 -6.77 -14.39 -2.79
N TYR A 33 -6.02 -13.54 -3.49
CA TYR A 33 -6.36 -13.11 -4.84
C TYR A 33 -6.34 -14.28 -5.82
N THR A 34 -5.24 -15.04 -5.92
CA THR A 34 -5.05 -16.08 -6.94
C THR A 34 -6.15 -17.15 -6.92
N ALA A 35 -6.46 -17.70 -5.75
CA ALA A 35 -7.43 -18.80 -5.62
C ALA A 35 -8.90 -18.37 -5.74
N THR A 36 -9.21 -17.07 -5.64
CA THR A 36 -10.60 -16.57 -5.76
C THR A 36 -11.04 -16.53 -7.23
N THR A 37 -12.25 -17.01 -7.52
CA THR A 37 -12.83 -17.02 -8.88
C THR A 37 -14.19 -16.32 -8.92
N ILE A 38 -14.55 -15.75 -10.08
CA ILE A 38 -15.85 -15.12 -10.28
C ILE A 38 -17.01 -16.09 -10.01
N ARG A 39 -16.91 -17.33 -10.49
CA ARG A 39 -17.92 -18.37 -10.24
C ARG A 39 -18.03 -18.72 -8.75
N GLY A 40 -16.90 -18.76 -8.04
CA GLY A 40 -16.88 -18.99 -6.59
C GLY A 40 -17.57 -17.87 -5.82
N VAL A 41 -17.29 -16.61 -6.16
CA VAL A 41 -17.96 -15.45 -5.55
C VAL A 41 -19.45 -15.44 -5.88
N ALA A 42 -19.83 -15.69 -7.14
CA ALA A 42 -21.22 -15.72 -7.57
C ALA A 42 -22.03 -16.76 -6.78
N ARG A 43 -21.47 -17.97 -6.63
CA ARG A 43 -22.06 -19.04 -5.81
C ARG A 43 -22.24 -18.60 -4.36
N ALA A 44 -21.22 -18.00 -3.74
CA ALA A 44 -21.29 -17.53 -2.36
C ALA A 44 -22.31 -16.39 -2.17
N ALA A 45 -22.50 -15.55 -3.18
CA ALA A 45 -23.49 -14.49 -3.19
C ALA A 45 -24.91 -14.95 -3.58
N GLY A 46 -25.07 -16.21 -4.02
CA GLY A 46 -26.36 -16.74 -4.47
C GLY A 46 -26.86 -16.12 -5.79
N VAL A 47 -25.95 -15.74 -6.69
CA VAL A 47 -26.26 -15.05 -7.95
C VAL A 47 -25.65 -15.76 -9.16
N ASP A 48 -26.13 -15.42 -10.35
CA ASP A 48 -25.52 -15.86 -11.61
C ASP A 48 -24.13 -15.21 -11.82
N PRO A 49 -23.10 -15.95 -12.27
CA PRO A 49 -21.78 -15.39 -12.57
C PRO A 49 -21.80 -14.24 -13.58
N ALA A 50 -22.74 -14.22 -14.53
CA ALA A 50 -22.91 -13.14 -15.48
C ALA A 50 -23.28 -11.82 -14.78
N LEU A 51 -24.00 -11.86 -13.65
CA LEU A 51 -24.28 -10.66 -12.86
C LEU A 51 -23.01 -10.07 -12.24
N VAL A 52 -22.08 -10.92 -11.79
CA VAL A 52 -20.80 -10.44 -11.26
C VAL A 52 -19.99 -9.75 -12.34
N VAL A 53 -19.92 -10.34 -13.54
CA VAL A 53 -19.24 -9.72 -14.70
C VAL A 53 -19.98 -8.46 -15.15
N HIS A 54 -21.30 -8.43 -15.11
CA HIS A 54 -22.08 -7.24 -15.45
C HIS A 54 -21.81 -6.07 -14.50
N PHE A 55 -21.79 -6.31 -13.18
CA PHE A 55 -21.58 -5.25 -12.20
C PHE A 55 -20.12 -4.81 -12.06
N PHE A 56 -19.16 -5.71 -12.27
CA PHE A 56 -17.75 -5.45 -11.95
C PHE A 56 -16.81 -5.62 -13.14
N GLY A 57 -17.24 -6.19 -14.25
CA GLY A 57 -16.43 -6.40 -15.47
C GLY A 57 -15.41 -7.54 -15.39
N GLY A 58 -15.01 -7.98 -14.19
CA GLY A 58 -14.04 -9.06 -14.02
C GLY A 58 -13.48 -9.15 -12.61
N LYS A 59 -12.56 -10.11 -12.40
CA LYS A 59 -11.97 -10.40 -11.08
C LYS A 59 -11.16 -9.23 -10.51
N GLU A 60 -10.39 -8.55 -11.36
CA GLU A 60 -9.52 -7.43 -10.96
C GLU A 60 -10.34 -6.26 -10.43
N ARG A 61 -11.34 -5.83 -11.18
CA ARG A 61 -12.25 -4.75 -10.79
C ARG A 61 -13.14 -5.14 -9.60
N LEU A 62 -13.55 -6.41 -9.51
CA LEU A 62 -14.24 -6.93 -8.33
C LEU A 62 -13.35 -6.86 -7.09
N PHE A 63 -12.06 -7.22 -7.22
CA PHE A 63 -11.09 -7.12 -6.14
C PHE A 63 -10.90 -5.68 -5.68
N GLN A 64 -10.67 -4.75 -6.60
CA GLN A 64 -10.57 -3.32 -6.28
C GLN A 64 -11.82 -2.79 -5.57
N ALA A 65 -13.00 -3.15 -6.08
CA ALA A 65 -14.25 -2.73 -5.47
C ALA A 65 -14.44 -3.33 -4.06
N ALA A 66 -14.09 -4.61 -3.87
CA ALA A 66 -14.17 -5.29 -2.58
C ALA A 66 -13.23 -4.65 -1.54
N MET A 67 -11.97 -4.43 -1.90
CA MET A 67 -10.98 -3.86 -0.99
C MET A 67 -11.29 -2.41 -0.61
N ARG A 68 -11.80 -1.60 -1.55
CA ARG A 68 -12.28 -0.24 -1.26
C ARG A 68 -13.54 -0.23 -0.40
N ALA A 69 -14.51 -1.11 -0.68
CA ALA A 69 -15.77 -1.18 0.05
C ALA A 69 -15.61 -1.66 1.50
N GLY A 70 -14.61 -2.51 1.77
CA GLY A 70 -14.28 -2.96 3.12
C GLY A 70 -13.64 -1.86 4.00
N GLY A 71 -13.25 -0.73 3.42
CA GLY A 71 -12.51 0.33 4.09
C GLY A 71 -11.03 -0.05 4.29
N MET A 72 -10.14 0.79 3.78
CA MET A 72 -8.73 0.74 4.18
C MET A 72 -8.58 1.61 5.44
N PRO A 73 -8.07 1.09 6.56
CA PRO A 73 -8.10 1.76 7.86
C PRO A 73 -7.01 2.85 8.03
N ALA A 74 -6.75 3.58 6.96
CA ALA A 74 -5.79 4.67 6.83
C ALA A 74 -5.74 5.65 8.00
N ARG A 75 -6.92 6.15 8.40
CA ARG A 75 -7.06 7.23 9.40
C ARG A 75 -6.43 6.88 10.74
N ARG A 76 -6.33 5.59 11.09
CA ARG A 76 -5.74 5.13 12.35
C ARG A 76 -4.26 5.45 12.49
N LEU A 77 -3.53 5.63 11.38
CA LEU A 77 -2.12 6.03 11.44
C LEU A 77 -1.96 7.52 11.80
N VAL A 78 -2.85 8.36 11.27
CA VAL A 78 -2.84 9.81 11.51
C VAL A 78 -3.16 10.12 12.97
N ASP A 79 -4.02 9.31 13.59
CA ASP A 79 -4.34 9.42 15.02
C ASP A 79 -3.12 9.19 15.93
N ALA A 80 -2.00 8.66 15.41
CA ALA A 80 -0.75 8.54 16.15
C ALA A 80 0.04 9.87 16.23
N VAL A 81 -0.23 10.80 15.32
CA VAL A 81 0.55 12.03 15.16
C VAL A 81 0.39 12.99 16.34
N PRO A 82 -0.83 13.28 16.84
CA PRO A 82 -1.01 14.10 18.03
C PRO A 82 -0.24 13.55 19.24
N GLY A 83 0.26 14.44 20.11
CA GLY A 83 1.00 14.09 21.32
C GLY A 83 2.46 14.55 21.29
N ASP A 84 3.29 13.98 22.17
CA ASP A 84 4.70 14.35 22.32
C ASP A 84 5.52 13.98 21.07
N PRO A 85 6.18 14.94 20.39
CA PRO A 85 7.02 14.64 19.24
C PRO A 85 8.17 13.66 19.52
N ALA A 86 8.65 13.58 20.77
CA ALA A 86 9.79 12.72 21.14
C ALA A 86 9.46 11.23 21.09
N THR A 87 8.18 10.86 21.14
CA THR A 87 7.72 9.46 21.11
C THR A 87 6.92 9.12 19.85
N LEU A 88 6.93 10.01 18.84
CA LEU A 88 6.13 9.87 17.64
C LEU A 88 6.47 8.61 16.83
N GLY A 89 7.75 8.26 16.69
CA GLY A 89 8.18 7.06 15.96
C GLY A 89 7.63 5.77 16.57
N GLU A 90 7.65 5.67 17.90
CA GLU A 90 7.08 4.53 18.63
C GLU A 90 5.56 4.47 18.48
N ARG A 91 4.86 5.61 18.62
CA ARG A 91 3.40 5.67 18.46
C ARG A 91 2.96 5.27 17.05
N VAL A 92 3.64 5.77 16.03
CA VAL A 92 3.35 5.44 14.62
C VAL A 92 3.55 3.95 14.37
N LEU A 93 4.68 3.38 14.80
CA LEU A 93 4.95 1.95 14.63
C LEU A 93 3.89 1.10 15.35
N ARG A 94 3.56 1.44 16.60
CA ARG A 94 2.55 0.73 17.38
C ARG A 94 1.19 0.74 16.69
N ARG A 95 0.69 1.92 16.28
CA ARG A 95 -0.58 2.04 15.54
C ARG A 95 -0.57 1.26 14.23
N TYR A 96 0.56 1.27 13.53
CA TYR A 96 0.73 0.49 12.31
C TYR A 96 0.65 -1.02 12.59
N LEU A 97 1.33 -1.53 13.62
CA LEU A 97 1.27 -2.95 13.96
C LEU A 97 -0.14 -3.37 14.42
N GLU A 98 -0.80 -2.57 15.25
CA GLU A 98 -2.20 -2.78 15.67
C GLU A 98 -3.15 -2.89 14.48
N LEU A 99 -2.90 -2.14 13.41
CA LEU A 99 -3.65 -2.20 12.15
C LEU A 99 -3.60 -3.59 11.51
N TRP A 100 -2.42 -4.20 11.50
CA TRP A 100 -2.17 -5.50 10.90
C TRP A 100 -2.63 -6.67 11.77
N GLU A 101 -2.67 -6.47 13.09
CA GLU A 101 -3.18 -7.45 14.07
C GLU A 101 -4.70 -7.37 14.24
N HIS A 102 -5.35 -6.29 13.82
CA HIS A 102 -6.81 -6.20 13.81
C HIS A 102 -7.41 -7.29 12.89
N PRO A 103 -8.41 -8.09 13.35
CA PRO A 103 -8.85 -9.29 12.63
C PRO A 103 -9.28 -9.05 11.19
N GLU A 104 -10.14 -8.04 10.96
CA GLU A 104 -10.69 -7.76 9.63
C GLU A 104 -9.72 -6.96 8.74
N ASP A 105 -9.25 -5.82 9.25
CA ASP A 105 -8.29 -4.94 8.59
C ASP A 105 -6.99 -5.67 8.19
N GLY A 106 -6.41 -6.44 9.11
CA GLY A 106 -5.19 -7.19 8.87
C GLY A 106 -5.35 -8.25 7.79
N ALA A 107 -6.51 -8.95 7.75
CA ALA A 107 -6.79 -9.92 6.71
C ALA A 107 -6.90 -9.26 5.33
N ARG A 108 -7.54 -8.08 5.26
CA ARG A 108 -7.59 -7.27 4.03
C ARG A 108 -6.20 -6.82 3.59
N LEU A 109 -5.40 -6.26 4.50
CA LEU A 109 -4.03 -5.80 4.21
C LEU A 109 -3.15 -6.94 3.67
N ARG A 110 -3.18 -8.12 4.31
CA ARG A 110 -2.48 -9.32 3.83
C ARG A 110 -2.94 -9.73 2.43
N ALA A 111 -4.25 -9.70 2.17
CA ALA A 111 -4.78 -10.02 0.85
C ALA A 111 -4.31 -9.05 -0.24
N VAL A 112 -4.33 -7.74 0.04
CA VAL A 112 -3.87 -6.70 -0.90
C VAL A 112 -2.37 -6.79 -1.15
N VAL A 113 -1.56 -6.86 -0.10
CA VAL A 113 -0.09 -6.92 -0.22
C VAL A 113 0.35 -8.21 -0.90
N GLY A 114 -0.26 -9.35 -0.57
CA GLY A 114 0.01 -10.61 -1.26
C GLY A 114 -0.34 -10.56 -2.75
N ALA A 115 -1.45 -9.90 -3.11
CA ALA A 115 -1.88 -9.77 -4.50
C ALA A 115 -0.98 -8.84 -5.33
N ALA A 116 -0.37 -7.82 -4.71
CA ALA A 116 0.44 -6.80 -5.38
C ALA A 116 1.61 -7.37 -6.19
N PHE A 117 2.15 -8.53 -5.80
CA PHE A 117 3.25 -9.19 -6.52
C PHE A 117 2.79 -9.88 -7.82
N THR A 118 1.49 -10.15 -7.95
CA THR A 118 0.92 -10.95 -9.06
C THR A 118 -0.10 -10.19 -9.89
N SER A 119 -0.51 -8.99 -9.46
CA SER A 119 -1.54 -8.19 -10.10
C SER A 119 -1.16 -6.72 -10.11
N PRO A 120 -0.98 -6.09 -11.29
CA PRO A 120 -0.75 -4.66 -11.41
C PRO A 120 -1.84 -3.82 -10.73
N SER A 121 -3.10 -4.26 -10.88
CA SER A 121 -4.26 -3.62 -10.24
C SER A 121 -4.22 -3.67 -8.71
N ALA A 122 -3.66 -4.72 -8.11
CA ALA A 122 -3.47 -4.78 -6.67
C ALA A 122 -2.27 -3.93 -6.23
N ALA A 123 -1.19 -3.92 -7.02
CA ALA A 123 -0.05 -3.03 -6.79
C ALA A 123 -0.47 -1.55 -6.84
N ASP A 124 -1.39 -1.19 -7.73
CA ASP A 124 -1.98 0.16 -7.78
C ASP A 124 -2.73 0.50 -6.50
N LEU A 125 -3.53 -0.43 -5.95
CA LEU A 125 -4.21 -0.20 -4.66
C LEU A 125 -3.21 0.03 -3.53
N VAL A 126 -2.14 -0.78 -3.46
CA VAL A 126 -1.08 -0.57 -2.46
C VAL A 126 -0.43 0.79 -2.65
N ARG A 127 -0.02 1.13 -3.88
CA ARG A 127 0.62 2.41 -4.18
C ARG A 127 -0.26 3.61 -3.81
N SER A 128 -1.53 3.59 -4.23
CA SER A 128 -2.48 4.64 -3.88
C SER A 128 -2.69 4.75 -2.37
N PHE A 129 -2.79 3.62 -1.67
CA PHE A 129 -2.90 3.62 -0.21
C PHE A 129 -1.65 4.20 0.45
N LEU A 130 -0.44 3.75 0.09
CA LEU A 130 0.79 4.29 0.67
C LEU A 130 0.92 5.80 0.40
N ALA A 131 0.60 6.26 -0.80
CA ALA A 131 0.70 7.68 -1.16
C ALA A 131 -0.34 8.56 -0.45
N GLU A 132 -1.62 8.21 -0.56
CA GLU A 132 -2.71 9.08 -0.15
C GLU A 132 -3.08 8.92 1.33
N GLU A 133 -2.86 7.75 1.90
CA GLU A 133 -3.35 7.41 3.24
C GLU A 133 -2.24 7.29 4.29
N ILE A 134 -0.98 7.20 3.86
CA ILE A 134 0.19 7.17 4.76
C ILE A 134 1.08 8.38 4.53
N LEU A 135 1.68 8.52 3.34
CA LEU A 135 2.68 9.53 3.06
C LEU A 135 2.12 10.94 3.19
N ARG A 136 1.05 11.27 2.45
CA ARG A 136 0.45 12.61 2.47
C ARG A 136 0.03 13.06 3.88
N PRO A 137 -0.73 12.27 4.66
CA PRO A 137 -1.13 12.69 6.00
C PRO A 137 0.05 12.83 6.98
N MET A 138 1.10 12.00 6.88
CA MET A 138 2.30 12.16 7.71
C MET A 138 3.01 13.49 7.41
N ILE A 139 3.13 13.84 6.12
CA ILE A 139 3.76 15.10 5.69
C ILE A 139 2.97 16.29 6.23
N GLU A 140 1.64 16.28 6.06
CA GLU A 140 0.74 17.36 6.48
C GLU A 140 0.69 17.50 8.01
N ALA A 141 0.51 16.38 8.73
CA ALA A 141 0.27 16.41 10.17
C ALA A 141 1.55 16.65 10.99
N ALA A 142 2.71 16.18 10.54
CA ALA A 142 3.96 16.30 11.29
C ALA A 142 4.82 17.51 10.86
N SER A 143 4.39 18.30 9.86
CA SER A 143 5.10 19.51 9.38
C SER A 143 6.60 19.27 9.17
N LEU A 144 6.94 18.15 8.55
CA LEU A 144 8.31 17.66 8.44
C LEU A 144 9.14 18.50 7.47
N ASP A 145 10.35 18.88 7.87
CA ASP A 145 11.38 19.32 6.92
C ASP A 145 11.76 18.15 6.01
N HIS A 146 12.07 18.39 4.73
CA HIS A 146 12.35 17.31 3.78
C HIS A 146 11.24 16.24 3.75
N GLY A 147 9.98 16.67 3.90
CA GLY A 147 8.84 15.81 4.22
C GLY A 147 8.69 14.59 3.32
N GLU A 148 8.85 14.74 2.00
CA GLU A 148 8.78 13.60 1.07
C GLU A 148 9.83 12.53 1.36
N THR A 149 11.10 12.92 1.55
CA THR A 149 12.20 11.99 1.82
C THR A 149 12.02 11.30 3.17
N ARG A 150 11.69 12.05 4.22
CA ARG A 150 11.44 11.49 5.55
C ARG A 150 10.25 10.52 5.54
N ALA A 151 9.14 10.92 4.93
CA ALA A 151 7.96 10.08 4.82
C ALA A 151 8.23 8.79 4.05
N ALA A 152 9.03 8.85 2.97
CA ALA A 152 9.44 7.66 2.21
C ALA A 152 10.30 6.70 3.05
N LEU A 153 11.22 7.21 3.87
CA LEU A 153 12.04 6.38 4.78
C LEU A 153 11.21 5.74 5.90
N VAL A 154 10.28 6.48 6.51
CA VAL A 154 9.34 5.93 7.49
C VAL A 154 8.50 4.83 6.84
N THR A 155 7.94 5.10 5.66
CA THR A 155 7.05 4.16 4.95
C THR A 155 7.78 2.91 4.52
N SER A 156 9.02 3.01 4.03
CA SER A 156 9.81 1.83 3.64
C SER A 156 10.08 0.93 4.85
N HIS A 157 10.38 1.52 6.01
CA HIS A 157 10.63 0.78 7.24
C HIS A 157 9.36 0.10 7.74
N LEU A 158 8.22 0.81 7.77
CA LEU A 158 6.92 0.26 8.15
C LEU A 158 6.53 -0.92 7.23
N VAL A 159 6.56 -0.70 5.91
CA VAL A 159 6.22 -1.74 4.92
C VAL A 159 7.14 -2.95 5.03
N GLY A 160 8.45 -2.72 5.21
CA GLY A 160 9.43 -3.80 5.40
C GLY A 160 9.11 -4.66 6.63
N ILE A 161 8.87 -4.04 7.79
CA ILE A 161 8.51 -4.76 9.02
C ILE A 161 7.21 -5.55 8.82
N ALA A 162 6.15 -4.91 8.32
CA ALA A 162 4.87 -5.59 8.14
C ALA A 162 4.97 -6.75 7.14
N TYR A 163 5.70 -6.57 6.04
CA TYR A 163 5.86 -7.62 5.05
C TYR A 163 6.61 -8.83 5.63
N LEU A 164 7.75 -8.59 6.30
CA LEU A 164 8.54 -9.65 6.92
C LEU A 164 7.79 -10.36 8.05
N ARG A 165 7.03 -9.61 8.86
CA ARG A 165 6.29 -10.14 10.01
C ARG A 165 5.01 -10.87 9.61
N TYR A 166 4.15 -10.25 8.81
CA TYR A 166 2.77 -10.71 8.59
C TYR A 166 2.56 -11.46 7.27
N VAL A 167 3.46 -11.30 6.30
CA VAL A 167 3.35 -11.96 4.98
C VAL A 167 4.36 -13.08 4.85
N LEU A 168 5.66 -12.79 4.98
CA LEU A 168 6.70 -13.81 4.89
C LEU A 168 6.89 -14.60 6.19
N ARG A 169 6.45 -14.04 7.33
CA ARG A 169 6.57 -14.64 8.67
C ARG A 169 8.00 -15.11 8.99
N VAL A 170 8.98 -14.25 8.73
CA VAL A 170 10.40 -14.52 8.99
C VAL A 170 10.68 -14.51 10.49
N GLU A 171 11.46 -15.47 10.99
CA GLU A 171 11.89 -15.49 12.41
C GLU A 171 13.22 -14.73 12.62
N PRO A 172 13.44 -14.09 13.80
CA PRO A 172 12.55 -14.00 14.97
C PRO A 172 11.46 -12.92 14.85
N MET A 173 11.38 -12.19 13.72
CA MET A 173 10.47 -11.06 13.52
C MET A 173 8.99 -11.42 13.74
N ALA A 174 8.58 -12.63 13.34
CA ALA A 174 7.22 -13.12 13.51
C ALA A 174 6.90 -13.47 14.97
N ALA A 175 7.88 -13.91 15.77
CA ALA A 175 7.69 -14.27 17.17
C ALA A 175 7.72 -13.08 18.14
N LEU A 176 8.37 -11.96 17.79
CA LEU A 176 8.44 -10.78 18.66
C LEU A 176 7.04 -10.26 19.02
N THR A 177 6.88 -9.79 20.24
CA THR A 177 5.70 -9.02 20.63
C THR A 177 5.70 -7.64 19.96
N VAL A 178 4.54 -6.99 19.92
CA VAL A 178 4.45 -5.60 19.45
C VAL A 178 5.34 -4.68 20.27
N ASP A 179 5.41 -4.87 21.59
CA ASP A 179 6.24 -4.05 22.48
C ASP A 179 7.72 -4.21 22.19
N GLU A 180 8.19 -5.44 21.98
CA GLU A 180 9.60 -5.68 21.61
C GLU A 180 9.95 -5.04 20.26
N LEU A 181 9.08 -5.18 19.25
CA LEU A 181 9.30 -4.55 17.95
C LEU A 181 9.31 -3.03 18.02
N VAL A 182 8.40 -2.46 18.81
CA VAL A 182 8.35 -1.01 19.02
C VAL A 182 9.62 -0.54 19.72
N ALA A 183 10.10 -1.25 20.74
CA ALA A 183 11.34 -0.92 21.44
C ALA A 183 12.57 -0.96 20.51
N TRP A 184 12.63 -1.93 19.58
CA TRP A 184 13.75 -2.06 18.63
C TRP A 184 13.69 -1.04 17.48
N ALA A 185 12.52 -0.88 16.84
CA ALA A 185 12.39 -0.14 15.59
C ALA A 185 11.80 1.27 15.75
N GLY A 186 11.11 1.55 16.86
CA GLY A 186 10.56 2.87 17.18
C GLY A 186 11.63 3.99 17.13
N PRO A 187 12.81 3.81 17.75
CA PRO A 187 13.89 4.79 17.67
C PRO A 187 14.41 5.04 16.25
N ALA A 188 14.39 4.04 15.37
CA ALA A 188 14.79 4.19 13.97
C ALA A 188 13.78 5.05 13.20
N LEU A 189 12.47 4.84 13.43
CA LEU A 189 11.44 5.71 12.87
C LEU A 189 11.55 7.13 13.43
N GLN A 190 11.75 7.27 14.74
CA GLN A 190 11.95 8.58 15.37
C GLN A 190 13.12 9.33 14.72
N ARG A 191 14.23 8.63 14.44
CA ARG A 191 15.38 9.19 13.73
C ARG A 191 15.02 9.71 12.34
N TYR A 192 14.18 9.01 11.57
CA TYR A 192 13.72 9.51 10.28
C TYR A 192 12.80 10.72 10.41
N ILE A 193 11.95 10.75 11.43
CA ILE A 193 10.94 11.80 11.62
C ILE A 193 11.58 13.10 12.13
N THR A 194 12.34 13.05 13.22
CA THR A 194 12.86 14.25 13.90
C THR A 194 14.38 14.32 13.99
N GLY A 195 15.10 13.30 13.52
CA GLY A 195 16.57 13.30 13.56
C GLY A 195 17.14 14.42 12.68
N PRO A 196 18.36 14.90 12.98
CA PRO A 196 19.03 15.88 12.14
C PRO A 196 19.23 15.29 10.73
N PRO A 197 18.92 16.05 9.66
CA PRO A 197 19.14 15.58 8.30
C PRO A 197 20.64 15.33 8.10
N PRO A 198 21.03 14.32 7.31
CA PRO A 198 22.44 14.11 6.99
C PRO A 198 22.99 15.35 6.26
N ALA A 199 24.27 15.65 6.48
CA ALA A 199 24.97 16.62 5.66
C ALA A 199 25.12 16.02 4.25
N LEU A 200 24.11 16.26 3.40
CA LEU A 200 24.19 15.86 2.00
C LEU A 200 25.21 16.78 1.33
N PRO A 201 26.14 16.24 0.53
CA PRO A 201 26.98 17.09 -0.31
C PRO A 201 26.05 17.98 -1.12
N HIS A 202 26.21 19.31 -0.99
CA HIS A 202 25.40 20.27 -1.73
C HIS A 202 25.40 19.89 -3.21
N GLY A 203 24.21 19.80 -3.80
CA GLY A 203 24.01 19.32 -5.17
C GLY A 203 25.02 19.92 -6.15
N GLY A 204 26.05 19.15 -6.45
CA GLY A 204 26.98 19.41 -7.52
C GLY A 204 26.39 18.87 -8.81
N ALA A 205 26.04 19.80 -9.70
CA ALA A 205 25.49 19.63 -11.04
C ALA A 205 23.98 19.34 -11.12
N ALA A 206 23.25 20.36 -11.60
CA ALA A 206 22.05 20.17 -12.40
C ALA A 206 22.30 19.08 -13.46
N PRO A 207 21.29 18.27 -13.85
CA PRO A 207 21.46 17.30 -14.92
C PRO A 207 22.02 18.01 -16.15
N GLY A 208 23.27 17.69 -16.47
CA GLY A 208 23.99 18.27 -17.60
C GLY A 208 23.20 18.03 -18.87
N ASP A 209 23.06 19.11 -19.63
CA ASP A 209 22.67 19.17 -21.03
C ASP A 209 22.99 17.87 -21.80
N PRO A 210 21.99 17.13 -22.31
CA PRO A 210 22.23 15.92 -23.07
C PRO A 210 22.67 16.32 -24.50
N GLY A 211 23.92 16.71 -24.68
CA GLY A 211 24.36 17.02 -26.04
C GLY A 211 25.66 17.77 -26.24
N VAL A 212 26.80 17.26 -25.75
CA VAL A 212 28.06 17.44 -26.50
C VAL A 212 28.86 16.15 -26.40
N LEU A 213 28.76 15.33 -27.46
CA LEU A 213 29.78 14.32 -27.76
C LEU A 213 31.12 15.07 -27.86
N ARG A 214 32.01 14.87 -26.89
CA ARG A 214 33.40 15.30 -27.04
C ARG A 214 33.99 14.53 -28.22
N GLU A 215 34.24 15.22 -29.32
CA GLU A 215 35.01 14.65 -30.42
C GLU A 215 36.39 14.19 -29.91
N PRO A 216 36.89 13.04 -30.40
CA PRO A 216 38.23 12.59 -30.05
C PRO A 216 39.28 13.56 -30.59
N PRO A 217 40.42 13.76 -29.89
CA PRO A 217 41.45 14.69 -30.32
C PRO A 217 42.05 14.26 -31.66
N PRO A 218 42.47 15.21 -32.53
CA PRO A 218 43.04 14.89 -33.83
C PRO A 218 44.37 14.13 -33.68
N PRO A 219 44.71 13.25 -34.65
CA PRO A 219 45.94 12.48 -34.61
C PRO A 219 47.17 13.40 -34.70
N ARG A 220 48.21 13.07 -33.92
CA ARG A 220 49.49 13.79 -33.92
C ARG A 220 50.15 13.70 -35.29
N ALA A 221 50.58 14.84 -35.84
CA ALA A 221 51.34 14.92 -37.08
C ALA A 221 52.68 14.16 -36.94
N PRO A 222 53.17 13.50 -38.00
CA PRO A 222 54.47 12.83 -37.98
C PRO A 222 55.59 13.87 -37.85
N GLY A 223 56.50 13.64 -36.90
CA GLY A 223 57.65 14.51 -36.65
C GLY A 223 58.52 14.65 -37.89
N GLY A 224 58.83 15.90 -38.25
CA GLY A 224 59.85 16.19 -39.26
C GLY A 224 61.25 15.79 -38.73
N PRO A 225 62.17 15.38 -39.62
CA PRO A 225 63.49 14.90 -39.22
C PRO A 225 64.35 16.04 -38.66
N PRO A 226 65.22 15.78 -37.68
CA PRO A 226 66.20 16.75 -37.20
C PRO A 226 67.30 16.97 -38.27
N ALA A 227 67.91 18.16 -38.20
CA ALA A 227 68.93 18.68 -39.11
C ALA A 227 70.16 17.78 -39.28
#